data_AF-A0A1G3QT97-F1
#
_entry.id   AF-A0A1G3QT97-F1
#
_cell.length_a   1.000
_cell.length_b   1.000
_cell.length_c   1.000
_cell.angle_alpha   90.00
_cell.angle_beta   90.00
_cell.angle_gamma   90.00
#
_symmetry.space_group_name_H-M   'P 1'
#
loop_
_entity.id
_entity.type
_entity.pdbx_description
1 polymer ?
#
loop_
_entity_poly.entity_id
_entity_poly.type
_entity_poly.pdbx_seq_one_letter_code
_entity_poly.pdbx_strand_id
1 'polypeptide(L)'
;MMNDNEKQKEKCPKFGTCSAPLCPENLTDDRWFPDEGICTRYNDLFVQVQRKIAKRADDMEKYFTLEMLRRNCIIGKNISGIDPDCRDEEKAIHQWLSKHKPKRKLTEAERQARQEVLFNARKNKEKSQLLTMTCDKAGFEQKKHQSVQGI
;
A
#
# COMPACT_ATOMS: atom_id res chain seq x y z
N MET A 1 -22.84 -6.05 33.90
CA MET A 1 -21.63 -6.67 33.31
C MET A 1 -21.38 -5.93 32.00
N MET A 2 -20.35 -5.08 31.93
CA MET A 2 -20.07 -4.30 30.72
C MET A 2 -19.34 -5.18 29.71
N ASN A 3 -19.73 -5.11 28.44
CA ASN A 3 -19.24 -5.97 27.37
C ASN A 3 -17.73 -5.78 27.17
N ASP A 4 -16.96 -6.86 26.97
CA ASP A 4 -15.51 -6.82 26.76
C ASP A 4 -15.06 -5.92 25.59
N ASN A 5 -15.98 -5.62 24.67
CA ASN A 5 -15.80 -4.71 23.56
C ASN A 5 -15.75 -3.21 23.98
N GLU A 6 -16.46 -2.81 25.05
CA GLU A 6 -16.39 -1.44 25.59
C GLU A 6 -15.06 -1.19 26.31
N LYS A 7 -14.54 -2.19 27.03
CA LYS A 7 -13.28 -2.11 27.78
C LYS A 7 -12.04 -1.91 26.90
N GLN A 8 -12.13 -2.22 25.61
CA GLN A 8 -11.05 -1.99 24.64
C GLN A 8 -11.08 -0.57 24.05
N LYS A 9 -12.27 0.04 23.94
CA LYS A 9 -12.45 1.40 23.38
C LYS A 9 -11.72 2.47 24.20
N GLU A 10 -11.70 2.34 25.53
CA GLU A 10 -11.05 3.29 26.44
C GLU A 10 -9.52 3.27 26.40
N LYS A 11 -8.90 2.25 25.78
CA LYS A 11 -7.44 2.15 25.66
C LYS A 11 -6.87 2.88 24.46
N CYS A 12 -7.71 3.55 23.66
CA CYS A 12 -7.25 4.30 22.50
C CYS A 12 -6.95 5.75 22.85
N PRO A 13 -5.69 6.21 22.69
CA PRO A 13 -5.34 7.61 22.96
C PRO A 13 -6.09 8.61 22.07
N LYS A 14 -6.65 8.14 20.95
CA LYS A 14 -7.41 8.95 19.99
C LYS A 14 -8.92 8.67 20.06
N PHE A 15 -9.40 7.94 21.06
CA PHE A 15 -10.84 7.72 21.24
C PHE A 15 -11.56 9.08 21.37
N GLY A 16 -12.64 9.28 20.62
CA GLY A 16 -13.39 10.54 20.58
C GLY A 16 -12.74 11.71 19.83
N THR A 17 -11.47 11.59 19.41
CA THR A 17 -10.74 12.64 18.65
C THR A 17 -10.22 12.15 17.29
N CYS A 18 -10.36 10.87 17.00
CA CYS A 18 -9.96 10.27 15.73
C CYS A 18 -10.88 10.78 14.60
N SER A 19 -10.27 11.31 13.54
CA SER A 19 -10.98 11.79 12.35
C SER A 19 -11.39 10.69 11.38
N ALA A 20 -11.14 9.41 11.72
CA ALA A 20 -11.45 8.29 10.85
C ALA A 20 -12.88 7.79 11.12
N PRO A 21 -13.83 7.94 10.19
CA PRO A 21 -15.21 7.49 10.37
C PRO A 21 -15.27 5.96 10.48
N LEU A 22 -14.52 5.26 9.62
CA LEU A 22 -14.39 3.81 9.67
C LEU A 22 -13.15 3.39 10.48
N CYS A 23 -13.32 3.30 11.81
CA CYS A 23 -12.26 2.96 12.77
C CYS A 23 -12.30 1.47 13.15
N PRO A 24 -11.16 0.76 13.25
CA PRO A 24 -11.15 -0.64 13.68
C PRO A 24 -11.78 -0.92 15.05
N GLU A 25 -11.70 0.03 15.99
CA GLU A 25 -12.32 -0.08 17.32
C GLU A 25 -13.80 0.37 17.35
N ASN A 26 -14.25 1.07 16.31
CA ASN A 26 -15.61 1.60 16.21
C ASN A 26 -16.07 1.60 14.75
N LEU A 27 -16.55 0.45 14.29
CA LEU A 27 -17.12 0.27 12.97
C LEU A 27 -18.59 0.71 12.99
N THR A 28 -18.81 2.02 13.10
CA THR A 28 -20.16 2.61 13.07
C THR A 28 -20.68 2.76 11.66
N ASP A 29 -19.79 3.03 10.71
CA ASP A 29 -20.11 3.18 9.30
C ASP A 29 -19.72 1.92 8.54
N ASP A 30 -20.50 1.61 7.50
CA ASP A 30 -20.29 0.52 6.56
C ASP A 30 -19.66 0.98 5.24
N ARG A 31 -19.77 2.28 4.95
CA ARG A 31 -19.26 2.98 3.78
C ARG A 31 -18.12 3.92 4.18
N TRP A 32 -17.12 4.02 3.32
CA TRP A 32 -15.98 4.92 3.49
C TRP A 32 -15.57 5.52 2.15
N PHE A 33 -15.36 6.83 2.10
CA PHE A 33 -14.91 7.53 0.91
C PHE A 33 -13.39 7.77 0.93
N PRO A 34 -12.70 7.77 -0.23
CA PRO A 34 -11.25 7.93 -0.29
C PRO A 34 -10.67 9.22 0.30
N ASP A 35 -11.46 10.28 0.36
CA ASP A 35 -11.12 11.60 0.91
C ASP A 35 -11.35 11.70 2.43
N GLU A 36 -12.07 10.74 3.02
CA GLU A 36 -12.30 10.68 4.46
C GLU A 36 -11.04 10.32 5.26
N GLY A 37 -11.08 10.64 6.54
CA GLY A 37 -10.00 10.34 7.47
C GLY A 37 -9.69 8.84 7.58
N ILE A 38 -8.41 8.51 7.75
CA ILE A 38 -7.95 7.14 7.94
C ILE A 38 -7.27 7.03 9.30
N CYS A 39 -7.51 5.91 10.00
CA CYS A 39 -6.88 5.69 11.30
C CYS A 39 -5.34 5.68 11.19
N THR A 40 -4.67 6.48 12.02
CA THR A 40 -3.20 6.56 12.06
C THR A 40 -2.58 5.58 13.05
N ARG A 41 -3.36 5.06 14.01
CA ARG A 41 -2.87 4.17 15.09
C ARG A 41 -2.73 2.73 14.61
N TYR A 42 -3.74 2.26 13.87
CA TYR A 42 -3.86 0.88 13.44
C TYR A 42 -3.13 0.64 12.10
N ASN A 43 -2.69 -0.60 11.87
CA ASN A 43 -1.97 -0.99 10.66
C ASN A 43 -2.40 -2.36 10.13
N ASP A 44 -3.59 -2.78 10.47
CA ASP A 44 -4.28 -3.98 9.99
C ASP A 44 -4.60 -3.84 8.49
N LEU A 45 -4.91 -4.98 7.86
CA LEU A 45 -5.12 -5.07 6.41
C LEU A 45 -6.10 -4.02 5.91
N PHE A 46 -7.22 -3.88 6.61
CA PHE A 46 -8.28 -2.92 6.33
C PHE A 46 -7.75 -1.48 6.23
N VAL A 47 -7.01 -1.01 7.24
CA VAL A 47 -6.42 0.34 7.27
C VAL A 47 -5.35 0.49 6.18
N GLN A 48 -4.56 -0.56 5.93
CA GLN A 48 -3.58 -0.54 4.85
C GLN A 48 -4.23 -0.44 3.46
N VAL A 49 -5.42 -1.03 3.28
CA VAL A 49 -6.20 -0.95 2.04
C VAL A 49 -6.77 0.46 1.87
N GLN A 50 -7.38 1.05 2.91
CA GLN A 50 -7.80 2.46 2.88
C GLN A 50 -6.67 3.38 2.43
N ARG A 51 -5.48 3.28 3.03
CA ARG A 51 -4.30 4.10 2.64
C ARG A 51 -3.85 3.88 1.21
N LYS A 52 -4.06 2.67 0.65
CA LYS A 52 -3.70 2.37 -0.73
C LYS A 52 -4.73 2.93 -1.70
N ILE A 53 -6.02 2.87 -1.34
CA ILE A 53 -7.13 3.38 -2.13
C ILE A 53 -7.11 4.91 -2.13
N ALA A 54 -6.94 5.59 -0.99
CA ALA A 54 -6.84 7.05 -0.94
C ALA A 54 -5.74 7.64 -1.85
N LYS A 55 -4.72 6.84 -2.20
CA LYS A 55 -3.64 7.25 -3.13
C LYS A 55 -3.87 6.87 -4.59
N ARG A 56 -4.84 6.01 -4.89
CA ARG A 56 -5.01 5.35 -6.19
C ARG A 56 -6.45 5.36 -6.71
N ALA A 57 -7.38 5.86 -5.90
CA ALA A 57 -8.77 5.98 -6.27
C ALA A 57 -8.88 6.87 -7.51
N ASP A 58 -9.69 6.42 -8.46
CA ASP A 58 -9.99 7.20 -9.66
C ASP A 58 -10.96 8.34 -9.34
N ASP A 59 -11.86 8.08 -8.40
CA ASP A 59 -12.98 8.94 -8.04
C ASP A 59 -13.13 8.97 -6.51
N MET A 60 -13.17 10.17 -5.94
CA MET A 60 -13.28 10.40 -4.50
C MET A 60 -14.74 10.42 -4.04
N GLU A 61 -15.70 10.60 -4.95
CA GLU A 61 -17.14 10.61 -4.65
C GLU A 61 -17.73 9.19 -4.57
N LYS A 62 -16.93 8.17 -4.88
CA LYS A 62 -17.33 6.76 -4.78
C LYS A 62 -16.84 6.14 -3.49
N TYR A 63 -17.73 5.42 -2.81
CA TYR A 63 -17.41 4.81 -1.53
C TYR A 63 -16.94 3.36 -1.70
N PHE A 64 -16.33 2.86 -0.63
CA PHE A 64 -15.91 1.48 -0.48
C PHE A 64 -16.54 0.91 0.77
N THR A 65 -17.10 -0.29 0.65
CA THR A 65 -17.69 -0.98 1.81
C THR A 65 -16.62 -1.66 2.65
N LEU A 66 -16.95 -1.93 3.91
CA LEU A 66 -16.07 -2.70 4.81
C LEU A 66 -15.66 -4.07 4.22
N GLU A 67 -16.55 -4.73 3.48
CA GLU A 67 -16.24 -6.01 2.81
C GLU A 67 -15.15 -5.84 1.74
N MET A 68 -15.26 -4.79 0.91
CA MET A 68 -14.26 -4.45 -0.09
C MET A 68 -12.90 -4.14 0.56
N LEU A 69 -12.91 -3.38 1.66
CA LEU A 69 -11.69 -2.94 2.35
C LEU A 69 -10.99 -4.09 3.11
N ARG A 70 -11.74 -5.07 3.61
CA ARG A 70 -11.19 -6.29 4.24
C ARG A 70 -10.64 -7.28 3.21
N ARG A 71 -10.90 -7.09 1.91
CA ARG A 71 -10.43 -7.98 0.86
C ARG A 71 -8.93 -7.82 0.65
N ASN A 72 -8.16 -8.89 0.91
CA ASN A 72 -6.71 -8.92 0.62
C ASN A 72 -6.43 -9.05 -0.89
N CYS A 73 -6.84 -8.06 -1.68
CA CYS A 73 -6.67 -8.00 -3.12
C CYS A 73 -5.51 -7.06 -3.52
N ILE A 74 -5.16 -7.05 -4.81
CA ILE A 74 -4.19 -6.09 -5.35
C ILE A 74 -4.95 -4.78 -5.64
N ILE A 75 -4.58 -3.71 -4.94
CA ILE A 75 -5.08 -2.36 -5.22
C ILE A 75 -4.23 -1.75 -6.33
N GLY A 76 -4.78 -1.75 -7.54
CA GLY A 76 -4.17 -1.19 -8.75
C GLY A 76 -4.33 0.33 -8.86
N LYS A 77 -3.83 0.91 -9.96
CA LYS A 77 -4.13 2.29 -10.33
C LYS A 77 -5.60 2.40 -10.76
N ASN A 78 -6.20 3.56 -10.55
CA ASN A 78 -7.57 3.90 -10.94
C ASN A 78 -8.59 2.91 -10.36
N ILE A 79 -8.43 2.59 -9.07
CA ILE A 79 -9.42 1.76 -8.40
C ILE A 79 -10.68 2.58 -8.19
N SER A 80 -11.82 2.06 -8.64
CA SER A 80 -13.12 2.73 -8.47
C SER A 80 -13.90 2.07 -7.35
N GLY A 81 -14.59 2.89 -6.57
CA GLY A 81 -15.57 2.46 -5.58
C GLY A 81 -16.94 2.21 -6.21
N ILE A 82 -17.96 2.20 -5.36
CA ILE A 82 -19.38 2.11 -5.70
C ILE A 82 -19.96 3.53 -5.72
N ASP A 83 -20.87 3.76 -6.66
CA ASP A 83 -21.60 5.01 -6.80
C ASP A 83 -22.69 5.10 -5.71
N PRO A 84 -22.75 6.17 -4.89
CA PRO A 84 -23.79 6.36 -3.87
C PRO A 84 -25.22 6.36 -4.44
N ASP A 85 -25.41 6.74 -5.69
CA ASP A 85 -26.72 6.76 -6.35
C ASP A 85 -27.03 5.45 -7.11
N CYS A 86 -26.20 4.41 -6.92
CA CYS A 86 -26.41 3.13 -7.55
C CYS A 86 -27.72 2.49 -7.06
N ARG A 87 -28.65 2.22 -7.98
CA ARG A 87 -29.93 1.56 -7.66
C ARG A 87 -29.77 0.14 -7.11
N ASP A 88 -28.66 -0.52 -7.39
CA ASP A 88 -28.48 -1.96 -7.20
C ASP A 88 -27.10 -2.23 -6.54
N GLU A 89 -26.95 -1.71 -5.31
CA GLU A 89 -25.70 -1.70 -4.56
C GLU A 89 -25.09 -3.10 -4.38
N GLU A 90 -25.88 -4.09 -3.98
CA GLU A 90 -25.40 -5.47 -3.77
C GLU A 90 -24.75 -6.04 -5.04
N LYS A 91 -25.35 -5.75 -6.19
CA LYS A 91 -24.83 -6.17 -7.49
C LYS A 91 -23.51 -5.44 -7.80
N ALA A 92 -23.39 -4.16 -7.47
CA ALA A 92 -22.15 -3.41 -7.62
C ALA A 92 -21.04 -3.96 -6.71
N ILE A 93 -21.35 -4.26 -5.44
CA ILE A 93 -20.44 -4.91 -4.48
C ILE A 93 -19.95 -6.25 -5.05
N HIS A 94 -20.86 -7.13 -5.48
CA HIS A 94 -20.52 -8.43 -6.05
C HIS A 94 -19.65 -8.31 -7.30
N GLN A 95 -19.96 -7.38 -8.21
CA GLN A 95 -19.14 -7.12 -9.38
C GLN A 95 -17.73 -6.67 -9.00
N TRP A 96 -17.63 -5.77 -8.02
CA TRP A 96 -16.34 -5.30 -7.53
C TRP A 96 -15.51 -6.43 -6.93
N LEU A 97 -16.12 -7.27 -6.08
CA LEU A 97 -15.45 -8.41 -5.42
C LEU A 97 -15.01 -9.49 -6.43
N SER A 98 -15.79 -9.70 -7.49
CA SER A 98 -15.46 -10.63 -8.57
C SER A 98 -14.23 -10.17 -9.36
N LYS A 99 -14.13 -8.87 -9.64
CA LYS A 99 -12.96 -8.24 -10.29
C LYS A 99 -11.73 -8.25 -9.39
N HIS A 100 -11.91 -8.04 -8.08
CA HIS A 100 -10.82 -7.91 -7.11
C HIS A 100 -10.60 -9.18 -6.28
N LYS A 101 -10.08 -10.22 -6.95
CA LYS A 101 -9.80 -11.51 -6.32
C LYS A 101 -8.71 -11.40 -5.23
N PRO A 102 -8.82 -12.19 -4.15
CA PRO A 102 -7.85 -12.18 -3.08
C PRO A 102 -6.53 -12.74 -3.59
N LYS A 103 -5.43 -12.22 -3.07
CA LYS A 103 -4.10 -12.70 -3.41
C LYS A 103 -3.96 -14.15 -2.99
N ARG A 104 -3.35 -14.96 -3.86
CA ARG A 104 -2.90 -16.30 -3.47
C ARG A 104 -1.93 -16.19 -2.30
N LYS A 105 -2.05 -17.11 -1.35
CA LYS A 105 -1.03 -17.29 -0.32
C LYS A 105 0.18 -17.92 -1.00
N LEU A 106 1.36 -17.31 -0.78
CA LEU A 106 2.63 -17.89 -1.22
C LEU A 106 3.05 -18.95 -0.20
N THR A 107 3.62 -20.05 -0.69
CA THR A 107 4.32 -20.99 0.19
C THR A 107 5.58 -20.34 0.76
N GLU A 108 6.14 -20.91 1.83
CA GLU A 108 7.37 -20.38 2.42
C GLU A 108 8.54 -20.43 1.42
N ALA A 109 8.66 -21.52 0.66
CA ALA A 109 9.67 -21.65 -0.39
C ALA A 109 9.51 -20.56 -1.47
N GLU A 110 8.29 -20.28 -1.94
CA GLU A 110 8.05 -19.19 -2.90
C GLU A 110 8.36 -17.81 -2.32
N ARG A 111 8.11 -17.60 -1.03
CA ARG A 111 8.43 -16.35 -0.32
C ARG A 111 9.94 -16.14 -0.23
N GLN A 112 10.69 -17.18 0.14
CA GLN A 112 12.15 -17.16 0.22
C GLN A 112 12.77 -16.91 -1.15
N ALA A 113 12.32 -17.62 -2.19
CA ALA A 113 12.80 -17.40 -3.56
C ALA A 113 12.59 -15.93 -4.01
N ARG A 114 11.44 -15.32 -3.69
CA ARG A 114 11.20 -13.90 -3.99
C ARG A 114 12.13 -12.96 -3.22
N GLN A 115 12.42 -13.27 -1.95
CA GLN A 115 13.35 -12.47 -1.14
C GLN A 115 14.77 -12.53 -1.72
N GLU A 116 15.21 -13.72 -2.12
CA GLU A 116 16.52 -13.94 -2.74
C GLU A 116 16.65 -13.16 -4.06
N VAL A 117 15.64 -13.21 -4.92
CA VAL A 117 15.62 -12.43 -6.17
C VAL A 117 15.76 -10.93 -5.90
N LEU A 118 15.02 -10.40 -4.92
CA LEU A 118 15.10 -8.98 -4.56
C LEU A 118 16.45 -8.61 -3.95
N PHE A 119 17.02 -9.48 -3.11
CA PHE A 119 18.35 -9.30 -2.53
C PHE A 119 19.43 -9.24 -3.61
N ASN A 120 19.42 -10.21 -4.53
CA ASN A 120 20.36 -10.29 -5.64
C ASN A 120 20.22 -9.09 -6.59
N ALA A 121 18.98 -8.63 -6.85
CA ALA A 121 18.75 -7.42 -7.64
C ALA A 121 19.37 -6.17 -7.00
N ARG A 122 19.27 -6.01 -5.66
CA ARG A 122 19.90 -4.90 -4.94
C ARG A 122 21.43 -4.96 -5.02
N LYS A 123 22.01 -6.12 -4.73
CA LYS A 123 23.46 -6.35 -4.81
C LYS A 123 24.01 -6.07 -6.21
N ASN A 124 23.30 -6.52 -7.25
CA ASN A 124 23.70 -6.28 -8.64
C ASN A 124 23.62 -4.79 -8.99
N LYS A 125 22.61 -4.06 -8.49
CA LYS A 125 22.51 -2.61 -8.67
C LYS A 125 23.68 -1.87 -8.02
N GLU A 126 24.05 -2.23 -6.80
CA GLU A 126 25.21 -1.66 -6.09
C GLU A 126 26.52 -1.95 -6.82
N LYS A 127 26.72 -3.19 -7.28
CA LYS A 127 27.90 -3.58 -8.07
C LYS A 127 27.99 -2.79 -9.38
N SER A 128 26.87 -2.62 -10.09
CA SER A 128 26.81 -1.82 -11.32
C SER A 128 27.15 -0.36 -11.04
N GLN A 129 26.66 0.21 -9.94
CA GLN A 129 26.96 1.60 -9.56
C GLN A 129 28.45 1.76 -9.23
N LEU A 130 29.04 0.81 -8.50
CA LEU A 130 30.47 0.83 -8.20
C LEU A 130 31.32 0.76 -9.48
N LEU A 131 30.97 -0.14 -10.41
CA LEU A 131 31.65 -0.27 -11.70
C LEU A 131 31.62 1.05 -12.49
N THR A 132 30.45 1.71 -12.57
CA THR A 132 30.33 3.01 -13.24
C THR A 132 31.20 4.09 -12.60
N MET A 133 31.28 4.14 -11.27
CA MET A 133 32.12 5.13 -10.57
C MET A 133 33.63 4.87 -10.76
N THR A 134 34.04 3.62 -10.99
CA THR A 134 35.45 3.27 -11.20
C THR A 134 35.94 3.52 -12.62
N CYS A 135 35.10 3.34 -13.64
CA CYS A 135 35.49 3.63 -15.03
C CYS A 135 35.61 5.14 -15.30
N ASP A 136 34.78 5.96 -14.63
CA ASP A 136 34.87 7.43 -14.71
C ASP A 136 36.19 7.95 -14.11
N LYS A 137 36.69 7.33 -13.04
CA LYS A 137 38.00 7.66 -12.44
C LYS A 137 39.17 7.25 -13.34
N ALA A 138 39.15 6.03 -13.89
CA ALA A 138 40.20 5.55 -14.77
C ALA A 138 40.32 6.38 -16.06
N GLY A 139 39.18 6.83 -16.62
CA GLY A 139 39.16 7.73 -17.79
C GLY A 139 39.69 9.14 -17.52
N PHE A 140 39.65 9.60 -16.27
CA PHE A 140 40.22 10.89 -15.86
C PHE A 140 41.74 10.82 -15.62
N GLU A 141 42.25 9.73 -15.06
CA GLU A 141 43.69 9.53 -14.81
C GLU A 141 44.49 9.33 -16.12
N GLN A 142 43.92 8.64 -17.12
CA GLN A 142 44.57 8.47 -18.42
C GLN A 142 44.74 9.79 -19.21
N LYS A 143 43.79 10.73 -19.09
CA LYS A 143 43.89 12.06 -19.72
C LYS A 143 44.94 12.95 -19.07
N LYS A 144 45.20 12.80 -17.76
CA LYS A 144 46.27 13.53 -17.07
C LYS A 144 47.66 13.08 -17.51
N HIS A 145 47.89 11.78 -17.72
CA HIS A 145 49.20 11.28 -18.14
C HIS A 145 49.57 11.65 -19.59
N GLN A 146 48.61 11.73 -20.52
CA GLN A 146 48.87 12.17 -21.90
C GLN A 146 49.17 13.67 -22.03
N SER A 147 48.72 14.52 -21.09
CA SER A 147 49.00 15.96 -21.12
C SER A 147 50.40 16.35 -20.65
N VAL A 148 51.16 15.43 -20.04
CA VAL A 148 52.49 15.73 -19.43
C VAL A 148 53.66 15.27 -20.33
N GLN A 149 53.39 14.51 -21.40
CA GLN A 149 54.41 13.98 -22.32
C GLN A 149 54.49 14.73 -23.67
N GLY A 150 53.80 15.86 -23.82
CA GLY A 150 53.87 16.73 -25.00
C GLY A 150 54.43 18.10 -24.64
N ILE A 151 55.73 18.18 -24.34
CA ILE A 151 56.54 19.42 -24.32
C ILE A 151 57.79 19.15 -25.14
#